data_AF-A0A381KLT2-F1
#
_entry.id   AF-A0A381KLT2-F1
#
_cell.length_a   1.000
_cell.length_b   1.000
_cell.length_c   1.000
_cell.angle_alpha   90.00
_cell.angle_beta   90.00
_cell.angle_gamma   90.00
#
_symmetry.space_group_name_H-M   'P 1'
#
loop_
_entity.id
_entity.type
_entity.pdbx_description
1 polymer ?
#
loop_
_entity_poly.entity_id
_entity_poly.type
_entity_poly.pdbx_seq_one_letter_code
_entity_poly.pdbx_strand_id
1 'polypeptide(L)'
;MKEILVIAPTKGTYEKSIHIVKKNKYKTIDVVFGNLKEGIPLAEKSINHGTRIIISRGGTYNMLKATYNIPIVEIKVDAYDIIKSYKEVKNSNEPFGIIGFNNVIYGFDIIEEILNKKITMIEIEKEEEIYDAIEKYRKKGINTYIGDTTVAHIVKRLNCKGILIESREENILRAIQQAEQILEATKDEQKRRLQIEAMTDFVHDGIITVDKNFKITLFNKSAEKIFGIKKKMHFIIML
;
A
#
# COMPACT_ATOMS: atom_id res chain seq x y z
N MET A 1 -18.32 -11.01 -4.36
CA MET A 1 -17.68 -9.69 -4.50
C MET A 1 -16.22 -9.80 -4.11
N LYS A 2 -15.32 -9.15 -4.84
CA LYS A 2 -13.91 -9.08 -4.47
C LYS A 2 -13.75 -7.86 -3.56
N GLU A 3 -13.40 -8.08 -2.30
CA GLU A 3 -13.35 -7.03 -1.26
C GLU A 3 -11.92 -6.54 -1.01
N ILE A 4 -10.93 -7.34 -1.43
CA ILE A 4 -9.51 -7.02 -1.34
C ILE A 4 -8.93 -7.07 -2.75
N LEU A 5 -8.17 -6.04 -3.12
CA LEU A 5 -7.44 -5.99 -4.40
C LEU A 5 -5.94 -5.94 -4.14
N VAL A 6 -5.18 -6.85 -4.74
CA VAL A 6 -3.72 -6.73 -4.84
C VAL A 6 -3.37 -6.04 -6.15
N ILE A 7 -2.74 -4.86 -6.07
CA ILE A 7 -2.14 -4.16 -7.19
C ILE A 7 -0.63 -4.43 -7.14
N ALA A 8 -0.19 -5.39 -7.94
CA ALA A 8 1.19 -5.84 -7.98
C ALA A 8 2.01 -5.00 -8.97
N PRO A 9 3.05 -4.26 -8.52
CA PRO A 9 3.84 -3.40 -9.40
C PRO A 9 4.89 -4.14 -10.23
N THR A 10 5.20 -5.39 -9.88
CA THR A 10 6.19 -6.23 -10.60
C THR A 10 5.52 -7.51 -11.09
N LYS A 11 6.03 -8.06 -12.21
CA LYS A 11 5.57 -9.36 -12.73
C LYS A 11 5.77 -10.47 -11.68
N GLY A 12 6.89 -10.46 -10.97
CA GLY A 12 7.17 -11.43 -9.91
C GLY A 12 6.20 -11.33 -8.75
N THR A 13 5.89 -10.12 -8.27
CA THR A 13 4.85 -9.90 -7.24
C THR A 13 3.48 -10.35 -7.74
N TYR A 14 3.13 -10.07 -9.00
CA TYR A 14 1.84 -10.45 -9.59
C TYR A 14 1.67 -11.98 -9.64
N GLU A 15 2.65 -12.69 -10.19
CA GLU A 15 2.62 -14.15 -10.30
C GLU A 15 2.57 -14.84 -8.93
N LYS A 16 3.40 -14.38 -7.98
CA LYS A 16 3.38 -14.86 -6.58
C LYS A 16 2.04 -14.60 -5.91
N SER A 17 1.46 -13.42 -6.12
CA SER A 17 0.14 -13.07 -5.55
C SER A 17 -0.96 -13.98 -6.09
N ILE A 18 -0.98 -14.22 -7.41
CA ILE A 18 -1.92 -15.20 -8.01
C ILE A 18 -1.71 -16.59 -7.44
N HIS A 19 -0.45 -17.02 -7.30
CA HIS A 19 -0.13 -18.33 -6.73
C HIS A 19 -0.66 -18.45 -5.30
N ILE A 20 -0.39 -17.46 -4.44
CA ILE A 20 -0.84 -17.41 -3.05
C ILE A 20 -2.37 -17.44 -2.97
N VAL A 21 -3.05 -16.63 -3.79
CA VAL A 21 -4.52 -16.57 -3.84
C VAL A 21 -5.13 -17.91 -4.23
N LYS A 22 -4.59 -18.56 -5.26
CA LYS A 22 -5.06 -19.88 -5.69
C LYS A 22 -4.76 -20.97 -4.66
N LYS A 23 -3.54 -21.03 -4.15
CA LYS A 23 -3.07 -22.03 -3.18
C LYS A 23 -3.88 -22.02 -1.89
N ASN A 24 -4.19 -20.83 -1.37
CA ASN A 24 -4.96 -20.65 -0.13
C ASN A 24 -6.47 -20.54 -0.37
N LYS A 25 -6.93 -20.66 -1.62
CA LYS A 25 -8.37 -20.62 -2.01
C LYS A 25 -9.07 -19.33 -1.59
N TYR A 26 -8.39 -18.19 -1.60
CA TYR A 26 -8.99 -16.89 -1.30
C TYR A 26 -10.02 -16.51 -2.36
N LYS A 27 -11.29 -16.40 -1.97
CA LYS A 27 -12.41 -16.09 -2.90
C LYS A 27 -12.65 -14.60 -3.06
N THR A 28 -12.36 -13.82 -2.02
CA THR A 28 -12.63 -12.37 -1.91
C THR A 28 -11.48 -11.49 -2.39
N ILE A 29 -10.35 -12.08 -2.78
CA ILE A 29 -9.16 -11.36 -3.24
C ILE A 29 -9.10 -11.38 -4.77
N ASP A 30 -8.87 -10.22 -5.37
CA ASP A 30 -8.51 -10.07 -6.78
C ASP A 30 -7.06 -9.60 -6.91
N VAL A 31 -6.43 -9.90 -8.05
CA VAL A 31 -5.02 -9.56 -8.29
C VAL A 31 -4.91 -8.95 -9.68
N VAL A 32 -4.33 -7.75 -9.74
CA VAL A 32 -4.06 -7.02 -11.00
C VAL A 32 -2.61 -6.59 -11.05
N PHE A 33 -2.09 -6.47 -12.26
CA PHE A 33 -0.77 -5.89 -12.50
C PHE A 33 -0.91 -4.40 -12.77
N GLY A 34 -0.16 -3.56 -12.06
CA GLY A 34 -0.16 -2.11 -12.23
C GLY A 34 0.90 -1.45 -11.36
N ASN A 35 1.65 -0.51 -11.94
CA ASN A 35 2.73 0.20 -11.28
C ASN A 35 2.48 1.71 -11.29
N LEU A 36 2.71 2.37 -10.16
CA LEU A 36 2.62 3.82 -10.00
C LEU A 36 1.32 4.38 -10.56
N LYS A 37 1.39 5.29 -11.54
CA LYS A 37 0.23 5.94 -12.18
C LYS A 37 -0.71 4.93 -12.84
N GLU A 38 -0.21 3.80 -13.35
CA GLU A 38 -1.04 2.76 -13.97
C GLU A 38 -1.90 2.02 -12.94
N GLY A 39 -1.47 1.96 -11.67
CA GLY A 39 -2.21 1.32 -10.59
C GLY A 39 -3.43 2.12 -10.11
N ILE A 40 -3.42 3.45 -10.27
CA ILE A 40 -4.48 4.35 -9.80
C ILE A 40 -5.84 4.08 -10.47
N PRO A 41 -5.98 4.05 -11.81
CA PRO A 41 -7.28 3.77 -12.43
C PRO A 41 -7.81 2.36 -12.12
N LEU A 42 -6.92 1.39 -11.88
CA LEU A 42 -7.30 0.03 -11.47
C LEU A 42 -7.89 0.03 -10.06
N ALA A 43 -7.28 0.78 -9.14
CA ALA A 43 -7.80 1.00 -7.79
C ALA A 43 -9.18 1.66 -7.84
N GLU A 44 -9.32 2.78 -8.54
CA GLU A 44 -10.58 3.52 -8.64
C GLU A 44 -11.71 2.63 -9.16
N LYS A 45 -11.47 1.93 -10.27
CA LYS A 45 -12.43 0.99 -10.84
C LYS A 45 -12.83 -0.05 -9.79
N SER A 46 -11.88 -0.65 -9.10
CA SER A 46 -12.17 -1.71 -8.14
C SER A 46 -12.92 -1.21 -6.90
N ILE A 47 -12.58 -0.02 -6.39
CA ILE A 47 -13.28 0.63 -5.27
C ILE A 47 -14.74 0.86 -5.63
N ASN A 48 -15.02 1.37 -6.83
CA ASN A 48 -16.37 1.57 -7.33
C ASN A 48 -17.17 0.25 -7.48
N HIS A 49 -16.50 -0.90 -7.51
CA HIS A 49 -17.11 -2.24 -7.53
C HIS A 49 -17.10 -2.95 -6.16
N GLY A 50 -16.84 -2.22 -5.07
CA GLY A 50 -16.98 -2.73 -3.70
C GLY A 50 -15.69 -3.24 -3.05
N THR A 51 -14.52 -3.00 -3.66
CA THR A 51 -13.24 -3.21 -2.98
C THR A 51 -13.14 -2.28 -1.78
N ARG A 52 -12.80 -2.87 -0.62
CA ARG A 52 -12.68 -2.15 0.65
C ARG A 52 -11.24 -1.98 1.10
N ILE A 53 -10.32 -2.83 0.61
CA ILE A 53 -8.91 -2.80 0.97
C ILE A 53 -8.06 -3.02 -0.27
N ILE A 54 -6.99 -2.25 -0.40
CA ILE A 54 -5.99 -2.44 -1.45
C ILE A 54 -4.66 -2.87 -0.83
N ILE A 55 -3.97 -3.77 -1.50
CA ILE A 55 -2.61 -4.20 -1.17
C ILE A 55 -1.70 -3.76 -2.31
N SER A 56 -0.59 -3.10 -2.00
CA SER A 56 0.42 -2.76 -3.01
C SER A 56 1.81 -2.61 -2.38
N ARG A 57 2.80 -2.10 -3.12
CA ARG A 57 4.20 -2.01 -2.69
C ARG A 57 4.86 -0.71 -3.14
N GLY A 58 5.81 -0.21 -2.35
CA GLY A 58 6.76 0.82 -2.77
C GLY A 58 6.08 2.13 -3.16
N GLY A 59 6.55 2.76 -4.24
CA GLY A 59 5.94 4.00 -4.75
C GLY A 59 4.46 3.86 -5.09
N THR A 60 4.02 2.70 -5.62
CA THR A 60 2.60 2.44 -5.93
C THR A 60 1.75 2.48 -4.66
N TYR A 61 2.23 1.88 -3.58
CA TYR A 61 1.59 1.96 -2.26
C TYR A 61 1.47 3.42 -1.79
N ASN A 62 2.56 4.20 -1.86
CA ASN A 62 2.57 5.60 -1.42
C ASN A 62 1.54 6.44 -2.19
N MET A 63 1.47 6.26 -3.51
CA MET A 63 0.49 6.99 -4.35
C MET A 63 -0.95 6.61 -4.03
N LEU A 64 -1.24 5.31 -3.88
CA LEU A 64 -2.57 4.82 -3.52
C LEU A 64 -3.02 5.35 -2.16
N LYS A 65 -2.12 5.33 -1.17
CA LYS A 65 -2.36 5.83 0.19
C LYS A 65 -2.62 7.33 0.23
N ALA A 66 -1.93 8.11 -0.62
CA ALA A 66 -2.15 9.55 -0.72
C ALA A 66 -3.46 9.90 -1.44
N THR A 67 -3.98 9.00 -2.29
CA THR A 67 -5.13 9.26 -3.17
C THR A 67 -6.46 8.79 -2.57
N TYR A 68 -6.48 7.67 -1.85
CA TYR A 68 -7.72 7.03 -1.38
C TYR A 68 -7.81 6.95 0.14
N ASN A 69 -9.05 7.09 0.65
CA ASN A 69 -9.34 7.04 2.10
C ASN A 69 -9.67 5.63 2.62
N ILE A 70 -9.64 4.60 1.77
CA ILE A 70 -9.82 3.22 2.21
C ILE A 70 -8.49 2.65 2.74
N PRO A 71 -8.51 1.61 3.61
CA PRO A 71 -7.29 0.98 4.05
C PRO A 71 -6.42 0.48 2.88
N ILE A 72 -5.16 0.93 2.85
CA ILE A 72 -4.14 0.44 1.93
C ILE A 72 -3.06 -0.28 2.75
N VAL A 73 -2.80 -1.55 2.43
CA VAL A 73 -1.78 -2.39 3.08
C VAL A 73 -0.54 -2.47 2.19
N GLU A 74 0.63 -2.32 2.81
CA GLU A 74 1.90 -2.36 2.12
C GLU A 74 2.51 -3.77 2.17
N ILE A 75 2.95 -4.27 1.01
CA ILE A 75 3.89 -5.38 0.91
C ILE A 75 5.27 -4.81 1.20
N LYS A 76 5.67 -4.90 2.47
CA LYS A 76 6.95 -4.38 2.94
C LYS A 76 8.12 -5.13 2.32
N VAL A 77 9.18 -4.38 2.02
CA VAL A 77 10.50 -4.93 1.70
C VAL A 77 11.26 -5.13 3.00
N ASP A 78 11.94 -6.27 3.13
CA ASP A 78 12.78 -6.54 4.30
C ASP A 78 14.24 -6.83 3.93
N ALA A 79 15.08 -6.97 4.97
CA ALA A 79 16.50 -7.25 4.82
C ALA A 79 16.80 -8.51 4.00
N TYR A 80 15.92 -9.53 4.01
CA TYR A 80 16.15 -10.74 3.22
C TYR A 80 15.87 -10.54 1.74
N ASP A 81 14.83 -9.77 1.41
CA ASP A 81 14.56 -9.35 0.02
C ASP A 81 15.79 -8.62 -0.54
N ILE A 82 16.35 -7.74 0.28
CA ILE A 82 17.54 -6.98 -0.04
C ILE A 82 18.78 -7.88 -0.21
N ILE A 83 19.09 -8.73 0.77
CA ILE A 83 20.24 -9.65 0.74
C ILE A 83 20.17 -10.54 -0.51
N LYS A 84 18.96 -10.97 -0.89
CA LYS A 84 18.76 -11.77 -2.10
C LYS A 84 19.19 -11.01 -3.36
N SER A 85 18.76 -9.75 -3.52
CA SER A 85 19.18 -8.92 -4.65
C SER A 85 20.68 -8.60 -4.62
N TYR A 86 21.27 -8.42 -3.43
CA TYR A 86 22.72 -8.23 -3.30
C TYR A 86 23.54 -9.44 -3.79
N LYS A 87 23.03 -10.68 -3.65
CA LYS A 87 23.75 -11.87 -4.13
C LYS A 87 24.07 -11.84 -5.63
N GLU A 88 23.34 -11.06 -6.42
CA GLU A 88 23.58 -10.90 -7.86
C GLU A 88 24.76 -9.96 -8.20
N VAL A 89 25.20 -9.16 -7.23
CA VAL A 89 26.36 -8.25 -7.37
C VAL A 89 27.54 -8.63 -6.50
N LYS A 90 27.37 -9.49 -5.49
CA LYS A 90 28.40 -9.79 -4.48
C LYS A 90 29.75 -10.22 -5.06
N ASN A 91 29.75 -10.91 -6.21
CA ASN A 91 30.96 -11.43 -6.85
C ASN A 91 31.69 -10.34 -7.66
N SER A 92 31.10 -9.16 -7.82
CA SER A 92 31.72 -8.01 -8.44
C SER A 92 32.36 -7.11 -7.39
N ASN A 93 33.54 -6.59 -7.68
CA ASN A 93 34.15 -5.49 -6.94
C ASN A 93 33.80 -4.11 -7.51
N GLU A 94 32.95 -4.07 -8.53
CA GLU A 94 32.47 -2.80 -9.08
C GLU A 94 31.52 -2.09 -8.12
N PRO A 95 31.57 -0.75 -8.06
CA PRO A 95 30.61 0.03 -7.30
C PRO A 95 29.21 -0.12 -7.88
N PHE A 96 28.22 -0.24 -7.00
CA PHE A 96 26.81 -0.28 -7.37
C PHE A 96 26.02 0.77 -6.57
N GLY A 97 24.94 1.25 -7.18
CA GLY A 97 23.98 2.15 -6.55
C GLY A 97 22.75 1.38 -6.09
N ILE A 98 22.11 1.86 -5.03
CA ILE A 98 20.76 1.43 -4.66
C ILE A 98 19.85 2.61 -4.85
N ILE A 99 18.81 2.42 -5.62
CA ILE A 99 17.88 3.49 -5.99
C ILE A 99 16.45 3.01 -5.82
N GLY A 100 15.60 3.86 -5.25
CA GLY A 100 14.19 3.53 -5.03
C GLY A 100 13.56 4.41 -3.97
N PHE A 101 12.25 4.26 -3.80
CA PHE A 101 11.52 4.95 -2.75
C PHE A 101 12.04 4.52 -1.37
N ASN A 102 11.99 5.43 -0.39
CA ASN A 102 12.51 5.20 0.96
C ASN A 102 12.01 3.88 1.56
N ASN A 103 10.70 3.59 1.47
CA ASN A 103 10.07 2.37 1.97
C ASN A 103 10.53 1.06 1.28
N VAL A 104 11.31 1.15 0.21
CA VAL A 104 11.91 0.00 -0.50
C VAL A 104 13.40 -0.15 -0.17
N ILE A 105 14.12 0.96 -0.07
CA ILE A 105 15.58 0.97 0.08
C ILE A 105 16.04 1.09 1.54
N TYR A 106 15.12 1.34 2.46
CA TYR A 106 15.36 1.37 3.90
C TYR A 106 15.97 0.04 4.39
N GLY A 107 17.07 0.10 5.13
CA GLY A 107 17.78 -1.07 5.68
C GLY A 107 19.01 -1.53 4.90
N PHE A 108 19.32 -0.90 3.76
CA PHE A 108 20.57 -1.16 3.04
C PHE A 108 21.79 -0.43 3.65
N ASP A 109 21.56 0.61 4.44
CA ASP A 109 22.55 1.26 5.31
C ASP A 109 23.17 0.24 6.29
N ILE A 110 22.34 -0.62 6.89
CA ILE A 110 22.81 -1.72 7.75
C ILE A 110 23.69 -2.71 6.96
N ILE A 111 23.40 -2.88 5.68
CA ILE A 111 24.12 -3.81 4.81
C ILE A 111 25.47 -3.23 4.37
N GLU A 112 25.58 -1.91 4.22
CA GLU A 112 26.86 -1.23 4.02
C GLU A 112 27.84 -1.52 5.18
N GLU A 113 27.36 -1.43 6.42
CA GLU A 113 28.15 -1.74 7.62
C GLU A 113 28.63 -3.20 7.65
N ILE A 114 27.73 -4.15 7.33
CA ILE A 114 28.05 -5.59 7.37
C ILE A 114 29.04 -5.98 6.27
N LEU A 115 28.92 -5.38 5.08
CA LEU A 115 29.69 -5.80 3.91
C LEU A 115 31.02 -5.05 3.74
N ASN A 116 31.27 -4.00 4.52
CA ASN A 116 32.45 -3.14 4.42
C ASN A 116 32.73 -2.69 2.96
N LYS A 117 31.66 -2.47 2.19
CA LYS A 117 31.69 -1.97 0.81
C LYS A 117 30.89 -0.69 0.79
N LYS A 118 31.47 0.39 0.27
CA LYS A 118 30.77 1.67 0.15
C LYS A 118 29.60 1.54 -0.82
N ILE A 119 28.38 1.74 -0.33
CA ILE A 119 27.17 1.62 -1.13
C ILE A 119 26.60 3.02 -1.39
N THR A 120 26.26 3.33 -2.64
CA THR A 120 25.67 4.62 -2.97
C THR A 120 24.15 4.53 -2.89
N MET A 121 23.59 5.05 -1.80
CA MET A 121 22.15 5.17 -1.61
C MET A 121 21.59 6.38 -2.38
N ILE A 122 20.52 6.15 -3.14
CA ILE A 122 19.89 7.13 -4.02
C ILE A 122 18.38 7.09 -3.77
N GLU A 123 17.92 7.90 -2.83
CA GLU A 123 16.48 8.04 -2.55
C GLU A 123 15.80 8.84 -3.67
N ILE A 124 14.58 8.41 -4.01
CA ILE A 124 13.68 9.08 -4.94
C ILE A 124 12.31 9.22 -4.29
N GLU A 125 11.63 10.34 -4.56
CA GLU A 125 10.24 10.53 -4.12
C GLU A 125 9.26 10.36 -5.27
N LYS A 126 9.72 10.56 -6.50
CA LYS A 126 8.89 10.55 -7.70
C LYS A 126 9.56 9.79 -8.84
N GLU A 127 8.73 9.24 -9.72
CA GLU A 127 9.20 8.50 -10.89
C GLU A 127 10.05 9.35 -11.83
N GLU A 128 9.70 10.64 -11.96
CA GLU A 128 10.38 11.59 -12.83
C GLU A 128 11.85 11.81 -12.43
N GLU A 129 12.21 11.61 -11.16
CA GLU A 129 13.56 11.82 -10.63
C GLU A 129 14.54 10.69 -11.00
N ILE A 130 14.02 9.51 -11.39
CA ILE A 130 14.82 8.29 -11.52
C ILE A 130 15.86 8.42 -12.64
N TYR A 131 15.47 9.03 -13.77
CA TYR A 131 16.36 9.17 -14.92
C TYR A 131 17.57 10.05 -14.57
N ASP A 132 17.31 11.24 -14.05
CA ASP A 132 18.34 12.22 -13.69
C ASP A 132 19.26 11.67 -12.59
N ALA A 133 18.69 10.95 -11.63
CA ALA A 133 19.43 10.29 -10.57
C ALA A 133 20.40 9.24 -11.14
N ILE A 134 19.93 8.32 -12.00
CA ILE A 134 20.79 7.30 -12.61
C ILE A 134 21.86 7.96 -13.50
N GLU A 135 21.52 8.95 -14.32
CA GLU A 135 22.49 9.59 -15.20
C GLU A 135 23.62 10.29 -14.41
N LYS A 136 23.26 10.98 -13.32
CA LYS A 136 24.22 11.63 -12.41
C LYS A 136 25.24 10.66 -11.84
N TYR A 137 24.80 9.46 -11.42
CA TYR A 137 25.69 8.46 -10.80
C TYR A 137 26.42 7.60 -11.84
N ARG A 138 25.86 7.43 -13.04
CA ARG A 138 26.55 6.82 -14.18
C ARG A 138 27.80 7.62 -14.57
N LYS A 139 27.69 8.95 -14.60
CA LYS A 139 28.84 9.86 -14.81
C LYS A 139 29.92 9.74 -13.72
N LYS A 140 29.59 9.19 -12.56
CA LYS A 140 30.52 8.91 -11.44
C LYS A 140 31.07 7.48 -11.44
N GLY A 141 30.81 6.70 -12.49
CA GLY A 141 31.34 5.33 -12.64
C GLY A 141 30.45 4.21 -12.10
N ILE A 142 29.22 4.52 -11.66
CA ILE A 142 28.27 3.49 -11.20
C ILE A 142 27.45 2.99 -12.40
N ASN A 143 27.67 1.74 -12.79
CA ASN A 143 26.98 1.11 -13.92
C ASN A 143 25.99 0.02 -13.51
N THR A 144 25.95 -0.36 -12.23
CA THR A 144 25.04 -1.35 -11.68
C THR A 144 24.13 -0.70 -10.63
N TYR A 145 22.84 -0.96 -10.71
CA TYR A 145 21.83 -0.39 -9.81
C TYR A 145 20.89 -1.48 -9.30
N ILE A 146 20.63 -1.47 -7.99
CA ILE A 146 19.63 -2.30 -7.32
C ILE A 146 18.43 -1.43 -6.97
N GLY A 147 17.21 -1.83 -7.32
CA GLY A 147 16.03 -1.01 -7.06
C GLY A 147 14.72 -1.70 -7.37
N ASP A 148 13.63 -0.94 -7.38
CA ASP A 148 12.31 -1.43 -7.74
C ASP A 148 12.11 -1.60 -9.27
N THR A 149 10.87 -1.89 -9.69
CA THR A 149 10.55 -2.15 -11.10
C THR A 149 10.85 -0.95 -12.00
N THR A 150 10.66 0.26 -11.52
CA THR A 150 10.84 1.47 -12.32
C THR A 150 12.32 1.69 -12.63
N VAL A 151 13.19 1.38 -11.68
CA VAL A 151 14.66 1.41 -11.85
C VAL A 151 15.09 0.43 -12.94
N ALA A 152 14.62 -0.81 -12.90
CA ALA A 152 15.02 -1.86 -13.84
C ALA A 152 14.71 -1.51 -15.31
N HIS A 153 13.64 -0.76 -15.55
CA HIS A 153 13.29 -0.29 -16.90
C HIS A 153 14.19 0.85 -17.39
N ILE A 154 14.53 1.80 -16.51
CA ILE A 154 15.28 3.00 -16.88
C ILE A 154 16.77 2.69 -17.07
N VAL A 155 17.37 1.90 -16.19
CA VAL A 155 18.79 1.48 -16.30
C VAL A 155 19.09 0.78 -17.62
N LYS A 156 18.16 -0.02 -18.15
CA LYS A 156 18.30 -0.69 -19.44
C LYS A 156 18.39 0.30 -20.60
N ARG A 157 17.66 1.42 -20.54
CA ARG A 157 17.74 2.49 -21.56
C ARG A 157 19.07 3.26 -21.50
N LEU A 158 19.72 3.26 -20.34
CA LEU A 158 20.99 3.94 -20.08
C LEU A 158 22.22 3.02 -20.17
N ASN A 159 22.08 1.83 -20.76
CA ASN A 159 23.14 0.80 -20.84
C ASN A 159 23.76 0.45 -19.48
N CYS A 160 22.97 0.54 -18.40
CA CYS A 160 23.35 0.13 -17.05
C CYS A 160 22.74 -1.23 -16.71
N LYS A 161 23.39 -1.97 -15.81
CA LYS A 161 22.86 -3.22 -15.26
C LYS A 161 21.84 -2.89 -14.17
N GLY A 162 20.61 -3.38 -14.35
CA GLY A 162 19.53 -3.26 -13.37
C GLY A 162 19.27 -4.57 -12.64
N ILE A 163 19.10 -4.49 -11.32
CA ILE A 163 18.77 -5.64 -10.47
C ILE A 163 17.53 -5.29 -9.68
N LEU A 164 16.51 -6.12 -9.82
CA LEU A 164 15.22 -5.90 -9.22
C LEU A 164 15.20 -6.42 -7.77
N ILE A 165 14.70 -5.60 -6.86
CA ILE A 165 14.32 -6.02 -5.52
C ILE A 165 12.96 -6.70 -5.62
N GLU A 166 12.96 -8.02 -5.52
CA GLU A 166 11.76 -8.85 -5.59
C GLU A 166 11.28 -9.23 -4.19
N SER A 167 10.05 -8.84 -3.84
CA SER A 167 9.42 -9.29 -2.59
C SER A 167 9.25 -10.80 -2.56
N ARG A 168 9.61 -11.40 -1.44
CA ARG A 168 9.38 -12.83 -1.21
C ARG A 168 7.88 -13.13 -0.98
N GLU A 169 7.52 -14.40 -1.17
CA GLU A 169 6.13 -14.87 -1.02
C GLU A 169 5.61 -14.65 0.39
N GLU A 170 6.46 -14.80 1.41
CA GLU A 170 6.10 -14.62 2.81
C GLU A 170 5.64 -13.19 3.10
N ASN A 171 6.28 -12.18 2.50
CA ASN A 171 5.91 -10.79 2.69
C ASN A 171 4.59 -10.46 1.99
N ILE A 172 4.35 -11.05 0.81
CA ILE A 172 3.07 -10.92 0.10
C ILE A 172 1.95 -11.60 0.91
N LEU A 173 2.19 -12.80 1.42
CA LEU A 173 1.23 -13.54 2.24
C LEU A 173 0.89 -12.78 3.53
N ARG A 174 1.89 -12.21 4.22
CA ARG A 174 1.68 -11.39 5.41
C ARG A 174 0.81 -10.16 5.12
N ALA A 175 1.06 -9.46 4.01
CA ALA A 175 0.23 -8.33 3.62
C ALA A 175 -1.23 -8.75 3.32
N ILE A 176 -1.43 -9.91 2.69
CA ILE A 176 -2.76 -10.49 2.48
C ILE A 176 -3.45 -10.81 3.80
N GLN A 177 -2.77 -11.50 4.72
CA GLN A 177 -3.33 -11.85 6.03
C GLN A 177 -3.68 -10.59 6.85
N GLN A 178 -2.82 -9.57 6.81
CA GLN A 178 -3.08 -8.29 7.44
C GLN A 178 -4.32 -7.61 6.84
N ALA A 179 -4.48 -7.64 5.52
CA ALA A 179 -5.66 -7.10 4.85
C ALA A 179 -6.95 -7.84 5.26
N GLU A 180 -6.92 -9.18 5.38
CA GLU A 180 -8.07 -9.94 5.87
C GLU A 180 -8.45 -9.57 7.31
N GLN A 181 -7.46 -9.44 8.20
CA GLN A 181 -7.69 -9.00 9.59
C GLN A 181 -8.32 -7.61 9.66
N ILE A 182 -7.83 -6.67 8.85
CA ILE A 182 -8.41 -5.32 8.76
C ILE A 182 -9.84 -5.39 8.21
N LEU A 183 -10.11 -6.23 7.21
CA LEU A 183 -11.43 -6.39 6.63
C LEU A 183 -12.43 -6.94 7.64
N GLU A 184 -12.03 -7.95 8.40
CA GLU A 184 -12.83 -8.55 9.46
C GLU A 184 -13.15 -7.54 10.56
N ALA A 185 -12.13 -6.85 11.08
CA ALA A 185 -12.30 -5.80 12.09
C ALA A 185 -13.26 -4.69 11.61
N THR A 186 -13.13 -4.26 10.34
CA THR A 186 -14.01 -3.24 9.74
C THR A 186 -15.45 -3.73 9.63
N LYS A 187 -15.67 -5.01 9.31
CA LYS A 187 -17.01 -5.60 9.24
C LYS A 187 -17.65 -5.72 10.62
N ASP A 188 -16.88 -6.11 11.63
CA ASP A 188 -17.36 -6.21 13.00
C ASP A 188 -17.71 -4.84 13.58
N GLU A 189 -16.91 -3.82 13.31
CA GLU A 189 -17.21 -2.44 13.67
C GLU A 189 -18.51 -1.96 13.01
N GLN A 190 -18.68 -2.21 11.71
CA GLN A 190 -19.92 -1.89 10.99
C GLN A 190 -21.14 -2.61 11.58
N LYS A 191 -21.01 -3.90 11.89
CA LYS A 191 -22.08 -4.69 12.50
C LYS A 191 -22.46 -4.16 13.87
N ARG A 192 -21.47 -3.86 14.72
CA ARG A 192 -21.69 -3.29 16.06
C ARG A 192 -22.36 -1.92 15.98
N ARG A 193 -21.94 -1.07 15.05
CA ARG A 193 -22.57 0.24 14.82
C ARG A 193 -24.04 0.10 14.43
N LEU A 194 -24.35 -0.77 13.47
CA LEU A 194 -25.73 -1.03 13.03
C LEU A 194 -26.60 -1.59 14.18
N GLN A 195 -26.02 -2.45 15.03
CA GLN A 195 -26.71 -2.97 16.22
C GLN A 195 -27.05 -1.85 17.22
N ILE A 196 -26.10 -0.96 17.52
CA ILE A 196 -26.33 0.19 18.41
C ILE A 196 -27.43 1.08 17.82
N GLU A 197 -27.35 1.42 16.53
CA GLU A 197 -28.37 2.25 15.87
C GLU A 197 -29.76 1.61 15.96
N ALA A 198 -29.87 0.30 15.67
CA ALA A 198 -31.13 -0.43 15.76
C ALA A 198 -31.70 -0.45 17.19
N MET A 199 -30.88 -0.65 18.22
CA MET A 199 -31.32 -0.62 19.62
C MET A 199 -31.83 0.77 20.01
N THR A 200 -31.10 1.83 19.66
CA THR A 200 -31.48 3.20 20.01
C THR A 200 -32.77 3.66 19.32
N ASP A 201 -33.11 3.09 18.16
CA ASP A 201 -34.32 3.40 17.41
C ASP A 201 -35.62 2.93 18.10
N PHE A 202 -35.54 1.99 19.05
CA PHE A 202 -36.69 1.50 19.83
C PHE A 202 -36.89 2.26 21.15
N VAL A 203 -35.94 3.10 21.55
CA VAL A 203 -36.03 3.86 22.80
C VAL A 203 -36.96 5.07 22.62
N HIS A 204 -37.82 5.33 23.60
CA HIS A 204 -38.76 6.48 23.57
C HIS A 204 -38.06 7.83 23.71
N ASP A 205 -36.97 7.90 24.45
CA ASP A 205 -36.18 9.12 24.61
C ASP A 205 -35.40 9.46 23.34
N GLY A 206 -35.27 10.76 23.06
CA GLY A 206 -34.40 11.25 22.01
C GLY A 206 -32.93 11.07 22.41
N ILE A 207 -32.18 10.29 21.63
CA ILE A 207 -30.76 10.05 21.85
C ILE A 207 -29.96 10.78 20.79
N ILE A 208 -29.08 11.67 21.25
CA ILE A 208 -28.12 12.41 20.43
C ILE A 208 -26.73 12.18 21.02
N THR A 209 -25.79 11.75 20.20
CA THR A 209 -24.37 11.70 20.59
C THR A 209 -23.54 12.56 19.65
N VAL A 210 -22.46 13.12 20.16
CA VAL A 210 -21.50 13.93 19.40
C VAL A 210 -20.07 13.43 19.60
N ASP A 211 -19.22 13.64 18.61
CA ASP A 211 -17.78 13.42 18.75
C ASP A 211 -17.06 14.60 19.43
N LYS A 212 -15.73 14.49 19.58
CA LYS A 212 -14.87 15.53 20.15
C LYS A 212 -14.88 16.86 19.39
N ASN A 213 -15.40 16.88 18.16
CA ASN A 213 -15.54 18.05 17.32
C ASN A 213 -17.01 18.53 17.27
N PHE A 214 -17.86 18.08 18.20
CA PHE A 214 -19.30 18.38 18.29
C PHE A 214 -20.11 17.94 17.07
N LYS A 215 -19.60 17.01 16.28
CA LYS A 215 -20.33 16.45 15.14
C LYS A 215 -21.26 15.35 15.63
N ILE A 216 -22.54 15.39 15.23
CA ILE A 216 -23.50 14.36 15.60
C ILE A 216 -23.07 12.99 15.04
N THR A 217 -22.90 12.02 15.93
CA THR A 217 -22.52 10.64 15.64
C THR A 217 -23.70 9.66 15.71
N LEU A 218 -24.74 10.00 16.48
CA LEU A 218 -25.99 9.23 16.56
C LEU A 218 -27.16 10.18 16.74
N PHE A 219 -28.26 9.91 16.04
CA PHE A 219 -29.52 10.62 16.14
C PHE A 219 -30.63 9.61 15.89
N ASN A 220 -31.31 9.15 16.95
CA ASN A 220 -32.31 8.08 16.84
C ASN A 220 -33.68 8.60 16.35
N LYS A 221 -34.58 7.69 15.97
CA LYS A 221 -35.94 8.04 15.53
C LYS A 221 -36.74 8.90 16.51
N SER A 222 -36.54 8.73 17.81
CA SER A 222 -37.25 9.54 18.81
C SER A 222 -36.75 10.98 18.83
N ALA A 223 -35.44 11.21 18.67
CA ALA A 223 -34.89 12.54 18.45
C ALA A 223 -35.43 13.17 17.15
N GLU A 224 -35.57 12.39 16.07
CA GLU A 224 -36.20 12.90 14.83
C GLU A 224 -37.63 13.41 15.06
N LYS A 225 -38.41 12.70 15.87
CA LYS A 225 -39.78 13.11 16.22
C LYS A 225 -39.82 14.34 17.11
N ILE A 226 -38.95 14.40 18.13
CA ILE A 226 -38.87 15.50 19.09
C ILE A 226 -38.45 16.80 18.39
N PHE A 227 -37.42 16.74 17.54
CA PHE A 227 -36.87 17.91 16.87
C PHE A 227 -37.52 18.20 15.50
N GLY A 228 -38.33 17.27 14.97
CA GLY A 228 -38.96 17.40 13.65
C GLY A 228 -37.97 17.31 12.47
N ILE A 229 -36.76 16.78 12.70
CA ILE A 229 -35.65 16.78 11.74
C ILE A 229 -35.25 15.32 11.43
N LYS A 230 -35.06 14.98 10.15
CA LYS A 230 -34.56 13.65 9.75
C LYS A 230 -33.03 13.57 9.87
N LYS A 231 -32.51 12.38 10.18
CA LYS A 231 -31.10 11.95 10.33
C LYS A 231 -30.17 12.25 9.13
N LYS A 232 -30.65 12.88 8.06
CA LYS A 232 -29.91 13.05 6.79
C LYS A 232 -29.06 14.32 6.65
N MET A 233 -28.86 15.12 7.70
CA MET A 233 -27.98 16.29 7.62
C MET A 233 -26.81 16.18 8.59
N HIS A 234 -25.61 16.46 8.08
CA HIS A 234 -24.46 16.82 8.90
C HIS A 234 -24.84 18.06 9.71
N PHE A 235 -25.34 17.89 10.92
CA PHE A 235 -25.59 19.00 11.83
C PHE A 235 -24.33 19.26 12.64
N ILE A 236 -23.83 20.48 12.53
CA ILE A 236 -23.10 21.13 13.62
C ILE A 236 -24.21 21.69 14.50
N ILE A 237 -24.28 21.25 15.76
CA ILE A 237 -25.14 21.92 16.73
C ILE A 237 -24.47 23.25 17.02
N MET A 238 -24.94 24.34 16.40
CA MET A 238 -24.71 25.67 16.94
C MET A 238 -25.66 25.81 18.13
N LEU A 239 -25.14 25.53 19.33
CA LEU A 239 -25.72 25.97 20.60
C LEU A 239 -25.52 27.48 20.74
#